data_AF-A0A2G9H6S6-F1
#
_entry.id   AF-A0A2G9H6S6-F1
#
_cell.length_a   1.000
_cell.length_b   1.000
_cell.length_c   1.000
_cell.angle_alpha   90.00
_cell.angle_beta   90.00
_cell.angle_gamma   90.00
#
_symmetry.space_group_name_H-M   'P 1'
#
loop_
_entity.id
_entity.type
_entity.pdbx_description
1 polymer ?
#
loop_
_entity_poly.entity_id
_entity_poly.type
_entity_poly.pdbx_seq_one_letter_code
_entity_poly.pdbx_strand_id
1 'polypeptide(L)'
;MAGGEEQEDYMGDLSQFLPPEVSQSSDKKAPSANPAVSNPSSKKSKAQNWQEQRKLKRERKQIEEDKQTLENLGSAIPQSNIGFKLLKQMGYTPGSALGKEGSGRSEPVALEIRRSRAGIGKEDPKMEKMRRENENEERKKRKEQELMEVFGSHQKQRWKGRRIVVNFRKAEAALAQLENRDVVEVEKNEEEDKEKEEEEEEEEITEEDLLNILMKLRNEFHYCLFCGCQYETMEELLSNCPGINEDDH
;
A
#
# COMPACT_ATOMS: atom_id res chain seq x y z
N MET A 1 13.66 -15.63 59.55
CA MET A 1 14.32 -14.76 58.56
C MET A 1 15.74 -15.27 58.39
N ALA A 2 16.05 -15.85 57.25
CA ALA A 2 17.40 -16.15 56.81
C ALA A 2 17.40 -15.96 55.29
N GLY A 3 18.18 -14.98 54.83
CA GLY A 3 18.30 -14.59 53.43
C GLY A 3 19.15 -15.60 52.67
N GLY A 4 18.77 -15.81 51.41
CA GLY A 4 19.53 -16.59 50.46
C GLY A 4 19.27 -16.08 49.05
N GLU A 5 20.32 -16.21 48.23
CA GLU A 5 20.36 -16.10 46.78
C GLU A 5 20.80 -14.74 46.21
N GLU A 6 22.08 -14.46 46.41
CA GLU A 6 22.94 -13.80 45.43
C GLU A 6 22.98 -14.68 44.16
N GLN A 7 22.33 -14.23 43.09
CA GLN A 7 22.55 -14.78 41.75
C GLN A 7 23.79 -14.12 41.17
N GLU A 8 24.92 -14.80 41.39
CA GLU A 8 26.23 -14.46 40.85
C GLU A 8 26.18 -14.41 39.31
N ASP A 9 26.68 -13.29 38.79
CA ASP A 9 26.82 -12.92 37.39
C ASP A 9 27.79 -13.87 36.67
N TYR A 10 27.30 -15.08 36.36
CA TYR A 10 27.98 -16.08 35.56
C TYR A 10 28.09 -15.57 34.13
N MET A 11 29.20 -14.87 33.87
CA MET A 11 29.86 -14.52 32.58
C MET A 11 30.41 -13.08 32.59
N GLY A 12 31.00 -12.63 33.70
CA GLY A 12 31.30 -11.22 33.91
C GLY A 12 32.75 -10.76 34.03
N ASP A 13 33.76 -11.63 34.14
CA ASP A 13 35.12 -11.12 34.44
C ASP A 13 36.26 -11.74 33.64
N LEU A 14 36.51 -11.15 32.46
CA LEU A 14 37.67 -11.42 31.60
C LEU A 14 38.94 -10.69 32.06
N SER A 15 38.91 -9.92 33.16
CA SER A 15 40.10 -9.21 33.66
C SER A 15 41.19 -10.16 34.19
N GLN A 16 40.83 -11.42 34.49
CA GLN A 16 41.78 -12.47 34.90
C GLN A 16 42.68 -12.97 33.77
N PHE A 17 42.34 -12.67 32.50
CA PHE A 17 43.07 -13.17 31.32
C PHE A 17 43.89 -12.09 30.61
N LEU A 18 43.87 -10.85 31.10
CA LEU A 18 44.71 -9.77 30.58
C LEU A 18 45.89 -9.57 31.53
N PRO A 19 47.15 -9.58 31.03
CA PRO A 19 48.31 -9.38 31.88
C PRO A 19 48.29 -7.97 32.51
N PRO A 20 48.74 -7.81 33.76
CA PRO A 20 48.73 -6.51 34.43
C PRO A 20 49.74 -5.58 33.75
N GLU A 21 49.23 -4.52 33.12
CA GLU A 21 50.08 -3.46 32.57
C GLU A 21 50.80 -2.75 33.71
N VAL A 22 52.13 -2.80 33.64
CA VAL A 22 53.06 -2.12 34.54
C VAL A 22 52.87 -0.61 34.45
N SER A 23 52.62 -0.02 35.61
CA SER A 23 52.52 1.40 35.87
C SER A 23 53.86 2.13 35.66
N GLN A 24 53.83 3.26 34.95
CA GLN A 24 54.76 4.36 35.18
C GLN A 24 54.03 5.71 35.17
N SER A 25 54.23 6.42 36.28
CA SER A 25 53.70 7.73 36.64
C SER A 25 54.44 8.91 35.99
N SER A 26 53.77 10.03 35.71
CA SER A 26 54.17 11.38 36.19
C SER A 26 53.22 12.52 35.78
N ASP A 27 52.78 13.24 36.82
CA ASP A 27 52.46 14.68 36.96
C ASP A 27 51.61 15.53 35.97
N LYS A 28 50.50 16.03 36.56
CA LYS A 28 49.95 17.42 36.59
C LYS A 28 49.51 18.15 35.30
N LYS A 29 48.19 18.39 35.17
CA LYS A 29 47.43 19.66 35.41
C LYS A 29 46.07 19.62 34.69
N ALA A 30 45.01 20.07 35.38
CA ALA A 30 43.68 20.36 34.80
C ALA A 30 43.76 21.57 33.85
N PRO A 31 42.82 21.79 32.89
CA PRO A 31 41.47 22.23 33.26
C PRO A 31 40.30 21.86 32.30
N SER A 32 39.10 22.09 32.82
CA SER A 32 37.86 22.53 32.16
C SER A 32 37.12 21.58 31.21
N ALA A 33 35.90 21.25 31.65
CA ALA A 33 34.91 20.50 30.92
C ALA A 33 34.35 21.28 29.72
N ASN A 34 34.31 20.61 28.57
CA ASN A 34 33.32 20.78 27.50
C ASN A 34 33.14 19.39 26.86
N PRO A 35 31.94 18.77 26.84
CA PRO A 35 31.75 17.55 26.08
C PRO A 35 31.53 17.94 24.61
N ALA A 36 32.60 17.90 23.83
CA ALA A 36 32.50 17.86 22.37
C ALA A 36 31.82 16.53 21.99
N VAL A 37 30.64 16.63 21.37
CA VAL A 37 29.91 15.49 20.81
C VAL A 37 30.73 14.92 19.66
N SER A 38 31.56 13.91 19.95
CA SER A 38 32.23 13.10 18.95
C SER A 38 31.21 12.16 18.31
N ASN A 39 30.72 12.50 17.13
CA ASN A 39 29.99 11.58 16.27
C ASN A 39 30.90 10.38 15.93
N PRO A 40 30.52 9.12 16.28
CA PRO A 40 31.27 7.97 15.81
C PRO A 40 30.92 7.73 14.34
N SER A 41 31.85 8.12 13.46
CA SER A 41 31.79 7.89 12.03
C SER A 41 31.67 6.40 11.72
N SER A 42 30.71 6.07 10.85
CA SER A 42 30.63 4.84 10.06
C SER A 42 31.03 3.55 10.79
N LYS A 43 30.12 3.01 11.60
CA LYS A 43 30.11 1.57 11.88
C LYS A 43 30.01 0.86 10.53
N LYS A 44 31.14 0.31 10.07
CA LYS A 44 31.27 -0.60 8.93
C LYS A 44 30.03 -1.49 8.90
N SER A 45 29.29 -1.44 7.78
CA SER A 45 28.15 -2.30 7.52
C SER A 45 28.52 -3.71 7.95
N LYS A 46 27.80 -4.25 8.94
CA LYS A 46 28.03 -5.58 9.50
C LYS A 46 28.36 -6.52 8.35
N ALA A 47 29.59 -7.00 8.30
CA ALA A 47 29.99 -8.03 7.36
C ALA A 47 28.93 -9.12 7.50
N GLN A 48 28.14 -9.34 6.44
CA GLN A 48 27.15 -10.41 6.43
C GLN A 48 27.84 -11.66 6.98
N ASN A 49 27.20 -12.29 7.97
CA ASN A 49 27.77 -13.39 8.72
C ASN A 49 28.30 -14.43 7.71
N TRP A 50 29.60 -14.70 7.71
CA TRP A 50 30.25 -15.60 6.74
C TRP A 50 29.50 -16.95 6.60
N GLN A 51 28.84 -17.37 7.68
CA GLN A 51 27.97 -18.54 7.72
C GLN A 51 26.76 -18.43 6.77
N GLU A 52 26.08 -17.28 6.72
CA GLU A 52 24.95 -17.01 5.82
C GLU A 52 25.39 -16.99 4.37
N GLN A 53 26.51 -16.33 4.06
CA GLN A 53 27.06 -16.31 2.70
C GLN A 53 27.43 -17.73 2.22
N ARG A 54 28.02 -18.55 3.09
CA ARG A 54 28.35 -19.95 2.77
C ARG A 54 27.10 -20.83 2.62
N LYS A 55 25.99 -20.50 3.29
CA LYS A 55 24.70 -21.16 3.10
C LYS A 55 24.09 -20.79 1.75
N LEU A 56 24.02 -19.49 1.42
CA LEU A 56 23.52 -19.01 0.13
C LEU A 56 24.32 -19.57 -1.06
N LYS A 57 25.65 -19.61 -0.96
CA LYS A 57 26.49 -20.24 -2.00
C LYS A 57 26.17 -21.72 -2.20
N ARG A 58 25.93 -22.47 -1.12
CA ARG A 58 25.51 -23.87 -1.19
C ARG A 58 24.14 -24.02 -1.85
N GLU A 59 23.15 -23.21 -1.45
CA GLU A 59 21.82 -23.24 -2.06
C GLU A 59 21.88 -22.88 -3.55
N ARG A 60 22.66 -21.87 -3.94
CA ARG A 60 22.84 -21.48 -5.34
C ARG A 60 23.46 -22.61 -6.17
N LYS A 61 24.49 -23.28 -5.63
CA LYS A 61 25.11 -24.44 -6.30
C LYS A 61 24.11 -25.58 -6.50
N GLN A 62 23.27 -25.86 -5.50
CA GLN A 62 22.24 -26.89 -5.60
C GLN A 62 21.20 -26.59 -6.69
N ILE A 63 20.74 -25.33 -6.77
CA ILE A 63 19.80 -24.90 -7.82
C ILE A 63 20.42 -25.03 -9.20
N GLU A 64 21.69 -24.65 -9.35
CA GLU A 64 22.43 -24.76 -10.60
C GLU A 64 22.63 -26.23 -11.01
N GLU A 65 22.97 -27.11 -10.07
CA GLU A 65 23.05 -28.56 -10.29
C GLU A 65 21.70 -29.15 -10.70
N ASP A 66 20.60 -28.77 -10.04
CA ASP A 66 19.26 -29.26 -10.37
C ASP A 66 18.83 -28.81 -11.77
N LYS A 67 19.07 -27.53 -12.09
CA LYS A 67 18.81 -26.98 -13.41
C LYS A 67 19.61 -27.72 -14.49
N GLN A 68 20.91 -27.91 -14.27
CA GLN A 68 21.76 -28.65 -15.19
C GLN A 68 21.29 -30.10 -15.35
N THR A 69 20.84 -30.75 -14.27
CA THR A 69 20.31 -32.12 -14.31
C THR A 69 19.04 -32.19 -15.15
N LEU A 70 18.10 -31.25 -14.98
CA LEU A 70 16.88 -31.16 -15.77
C LEU A 70 17.14 -30.85 -17.25
N GLU A 71 18.10 -29.96 -17.54
CA GLU A 71 18.52 -29.66 -18.92
C GLU A 71 19.16 -30.88 -19.60
N ASN A 72 20.04 -31.59 -18.89
CA ASN A 72 20.68 -32.81 -19.40
C ASN A 72 19.67 -33.92 -19.67
N LEU A 73 18.64 -34.05 -18.81
CA LEU A 73 17.53 -34.99 -19.00
C LEU A 73 16.66 -34.63 -20.21
N GLY A 74 16.48 -33.33 -20.49
CA GLY A 74 15.72 -32.86 -21.65
C GLY A 74 16.49 -32.97 -22.97
N SER A 75 17.82 -32.95 -22.94
CA SER A 75 18.65 -33.05 -24.14
C SER A 75 18.84 -34.49 -24.62
N ALA A 76 18.69 -34.73 -25.93
CA ALA A 76 19.01 -36.02 -26.51
C ALA A 76 20.53 -36.28 -26.50
N ILE A 77 20.92 -37.54 -26.30
CA ILE A 77 22.34 -37.95 -26.32
C ILE A 77 22.94 -37.63 -27.70
N PRO A 78 24.10 -36.97 -27.79
CA PRO A 78 24.69 -36.61 -29.07
C PRO A 78 25.14 -37.86 -29.86
N GLN A 79 25.07 -37.79 -31.19
CA GLN A 79 25.43 -38.90 -32.07
C GLN A 79 26.90 -39.32 -31.99
N SER A 80 27.77 -38.42 -31.50
CA SER A 80 29.19 -38.69 -31.28
C SER A 80 29.42 -39.64 -30.10
N ASN A 81 28.46 -39.75 -29.17
CA ASN A 81 28.55 -40.60 -27.99
C ASN A 81 28.62 -42.09 -28.39
N ILE A 82 29.52 -42.83 -27.74
CA ILE A 82 29.76 -44.25 -27.97
C ILE A 82 28.47 -45.06 -27.76
N GLY A 83 27.66 -44.72 -26.75
CA GLY A 83 26.39 -45.38 -26.47
C GLY A 83 25.38 -45.22 -27.59
N PHE A 84 25.29 -44.03 -28.20
CA PHE A 84 24.40 -43.79 -29.34
C PHE A 84 24.85 -44.58 -30.58
N LYS A 85 26.17 -44.64 -30.83
CA LYS A 85 26.73 -45.44 -31.94
C LYS A 85 26.42 -46.93 -31.76
N LEU A 86 26.56 -47.45 -30.54
CA LEU A 86 26.22 -48.83 -30.23
C LEU A 86 24.73 -49.11 -30.40
N LEU A 87 23.86 -48.24 -29.88
CA LEU A 87 22.40 -48.32 -30.08
C LEU A 87 22.05 -48.37 -31.56
N LYS A 88 22.63 -47.49 -32.38
CA LYS A 88 22.41 -47.45 -33.83
C LYS A 88 22.86 -48.74 -34.52
N GLN A 89 23.98 -49.33 -34.11
CA GLN A 89 24.46 -50.62 -34.62
C GLN A 89 23.52 -51.78 -34.26
N MET A 90 22.83 -51.70 -33.13
CA MET A 90 21.81 -52.66 -32.70
C MET A 90 20.42 -52.43 -33.34
N GLY A 91 20.32 -51.49 -34.29
CA GLY A 91 19.08 -51.22 -35.03
C GLY A 91 18.19 -50.13 -34.42
N TYR A 92 18.68 -49.35 -33.45
CA TYR A 92 17.95 -48.19 -32.94
C TYR A 92 17.91 -47.06 -33.98
N THR A 93 16.69 -46.61 -34.30
CA THR A 93 16.44 -45.42 -35.13
C THR A 93 16.07 -44.22 -34.26
N PRO A 94 16.64 -43.02 -34.49
CA PRO A 94 16.34 -41.84 -33.68
C PRO A 94 14.86 -41.52 -33.71
N GLY A 95 14.25 -41.39 -32.52
CA GLY A 95 12.81 -41.11 -32.38
C GLY A 95 11.92 -42.36 -32.36
N SER A 96 12.46 -43.56 -32.58
CA SER A 96 11.70 -44.81 -32.43
C SER A 96 11.77 -45.32 -30.99
N ALA A 97 10.65 -45.87 -30.52
CA ALA A 97 10.59 -46.58 -29.26
C ALA A 97 11.31 -47.93 -29.34
N LEU A 98 11.92 -48.36 -28.23
CA LEU A 98 12.57 -49.66 -28.11
C LEU A 98 11.52 -50.77 -27.91
N GLY A 99 11.78 -51.98 -28.42
CA GLY A 99 10.91 -53.15 -28.26
C GLY A 99 10.51 -53.81 -29.59
N LYS A 100 9.96 -55.03 -29.54
CA LYS A 100 9.66 -55.88 -30.72
C LYS A 100 8.74 -55.22 -31.76
N GLU A 101 7.88 -54.30 -31.32
CA GLU A 101 6.99 -53.49 -32.16
C GLU A 101 7.08 -51.99 -31.80
N GLY A 102 8.16 -51.55 -31.16
CA GLY A 102 8.23 -50.20 -30.60
C GLY A 102 7.27 -49.97 -29.42
N SER A 103 6.98 -51.00 -28.64
CA SER A 103 6.09 -50.95 -27.48
C SER A 103 6.64 -50.19 -26.27
N GLY A 104 7.92 -49.81 -26.29
CA GLY A 104 8.57 -49.04 -25.23
C GLY A 104 8.20 -47.55 -25.26
N ARG A 105 8.68 -46.83 -24.25
CA ARG A 105 8.57 -45.37 -24.21
C ARG A 105 9.66 -44.74 -25.07
N SER A 106 9.29 -43.77 -25.89
CA SER A 106 10.23 -42.94 -26.67
C SER A 106 10.84 -41.82 -25.83
N GLU A 107 10.09 -41.30 -24.86
CA GLU A 107 10.50 -40.20 -23.99
C GLU A 107 10.90 -40.69 -22.59
N PRO A 108 11.97 -40.09 -22.01
CA PRO A 108 12.41 -40.40 -20.66
C PRO A 108 11.33 -40.05 -19.63
N VAL A 109 11.43 -40.67 -18.45
CA VAL A 109 10.49 -40.38 -17.35
C VAL A 109 10.80 -39.01 -16.77
N ALA A 110 9.77 -38.17 -16.62
CA ALA A 110 9.89 -36.89 -15.95
C ALA A 110 10.35 -37.08 -14.50
N LEU A 111 11.28 -36.24 -14.06
CA LEU A 111 11.84 -36.27 -12.72
C LEU A 111 11.53 -34.94 -12.01
N GLU A 112 10.97 -35.05 -10.82
CA GLU A 112 10.75 -33.91 -9.92
C GLU A 112 11.83 -33.94 -8.83
N ILE A 113 12.76 -32.98 -8.87
CA ILE A 113 13.85 -32.91 -7.89
C ILE A 113 13.36 -32.14 -6.67
N ARG A 114 13.09 -32.85 -5.57
CA ARG A 114 12.75 -32.26 -4.28
C ARG A 114 13.95 -32.28 -3.33
N ARG A 115 14.45 -31.11 -2.95
CA ARG A 115 15.54 -30.96 -1.96
C ARG A 115 15.06 -30.69 -0.53
N SER A 116 13.75 -30.53 -0.34
CA SER A 116 13.19 -30.31 0.99
C SER A 116 13.13 -31.62 1.79
N ARG A 117 13.16 -31.48 3.11
CA ARG A 117 12.94 -32.58 4.07
C ARG A 117 11.49 -32.62 4.56
N ALA A 118 10.59 -31.92 3.86
CA ALA A 118 9.18 -31.92 4.19
C ALA A 118 8.56 -33.27 3.79
N GLY A 119 7.46 -33.66 4.45
CA GLY A 119 6.72 -34.85 4.07
C GLY A 119 6.21 -34.77 2.63
N ILE A 120 6.13 -35.93 1.96
CA ILE A 120 5.51 -36.04 0.64
C ILE A 120 4.07 -35.48 0.74
N GLY A 121 3.69 -34.64 -0.22
CA GLY A 121 2.40 -33.93 -0.23
C GLY A 121 2.37 -32.57 0.50
N LYS A 122 3.40 -32.19 1.27
CA LYS A 122 3.54 -30.79 1.74
C LYS A 122 4.28 -29.95 0.71
N GLU A 123 3.80 -28.73 0.50
CA GLU A 123 4.51 -27.72 -0.29
C GLU A 123 5.85 -27.37 0.36
N ASP A 124 6.83 -27.03 -0.48
CA ASP A 124 8.12 -26.58 0.02
C ASP A 124 7.94 -25.25 0.78
N PRO A 125 8.64 -25.04 1.91
CA PRO A 125 8.45 -23.85 2.74
C PRO A 125 8.73 -22.53 2.00
N LYS A 126 9.52 -22.58 0.92
CA LYS A 126 9.75 -21.44 0.03
C LYS A 126 8.50 -21.10 -0.80
N MET A 127 7.80 -22.11 -1.30
CA MET A 127 6.58 -21.94 -2.08
C MET A 127 5.44 -21.41 -1.19
N GLU A 128 5.26 -22.00 -0.01
CA GLU A 128 4.28 -21.54 0.98
C GLU A 128 4.51 -20.08 1.38
N LYS A 129 5.77 -19.69 1.61
CA LYS A 129 6.13 -18.30 1.96
C LYS A 129 5.79 -17.34 0.83
N MET A 130 6.12 -17.67 -0.42
CA MET A 130 5.77 -16.82 -1.57
C MET A 130 4.26 -16.69 -1.75
N ARG A 131 3.49 -17.78 -1.57
CA ARG A 131 2.02 -17.73 -1.64
C ARG A 131 1.46 -16.75 -0.59
N ARG A 132 1.90 -16.90 0.66
CA ARG A 132 1.48 -16.03 1.76
C ARG A 132 1.90 -14.57 1.58
N GLU A 133 3.07 -14.31 0.99
CA GLU A 133 3.52 -12.95 0.67
C GLU A 133 2.65 -12.32 -0.42
N ASN A 134 2.34 -13.04 -1.50
CA ASN A 134 1.44 -12.56 -2.55
C ASN A 134 0.03 -12.25 -2.02
N GLU A 135 -0.55 -13.15 -1.21
CA GLU A 135 -1.87 -12.93 -0.59
C GLU A 135 -1.89 -11.67 0.30
N ASN A 136 -0.81 -11.43 1.05
CA ASN A 136 -0.68 -10.24 1.88
C ASN A 136 -0.54 -8.97 1.04
N GLU A 137 0.22 -9.00 -0.06
CA GLU A 137 0.36 -7.87 -0.98
C GLU A 137 -0.97 -7.53 -1.65
N GLU A 138 -1.71 -8.53 -2.10
CA GLU A 138 -3.04 -8.34 -2.69
C GLU A 138 -4.02 -7.74 -1.69
N ARG A 139 -4.03 -8.25 -0.45
CA ARG A 139 -4.83 -7.68 0.63
C ARG A 139 -4.46 -6.23 0.93
N LYS A 140 -3.17 -5.89 0.87
CA LYS A 140 -2.70 -4.51 1.07
C LYS A 140 -3.18 -3.60 -0.06
N LYS A 141 -3.06 -4.03 -1.31
CA LYS A 141 -3.57 -3.30 -2.49
C LYS A 141 -5.07 -3.04 -2.39
N ARG A 142 -5.85 -4.05 -1.99
CA ARG A 142 -7.30 -3.91 -1.81
C ARG A 142 -7.66 -2.87 -0.74
N LYS A 143 -6.97 -2.88 0.40
CA LYS A 143 -7.17 -1.89 1.47
C LYS A 143 -6.80 -0.48 1.02
N GLU A 144 -5.74 -0.34 0.24
CA GLU A 144 -5.30 0.96 -0.30
C GLU A 144 -6.32 1.53 -1.29
N GLN A 145 -6.88 0.69 -2.16
CA GLN A 145 -7.97 1.07 -3.07
C GLN A 145 -9.22 1.51 -2.31
N GLU A 146 -9.64 0.71 -1.32
CA GLU A 146 -10.79 1.03 -0.47
C GLU A 146 -10.59 2.36 0.27
N LEU A 147 -9.40 2.59 0.83
CA LEU A 147 -9.07 3.86 1.49
C LEU A 147 -9.14 5.06 0.53
N MET A 148 -8.67 4.89 -0.71
CA MET A 148 -8.72 5.94 -1.73
C MET A 148 -10.16 6.25 -2.17
N GLU A 149 -11.01 5.25 -2.32
CA GLU A 149 -12.43 5.43 -2.65
C GLU A 149 -13.19 6.17 -1.54
N VAL A 150 -12.95 5.79 -0.28
CA VAL A 150 -13.56 6.44 0.90
C VAL A 150 -13.12 7.90 0.99
N PHE A 151 -11.83 8.19 0.82
CA PHE A 151 -11.33 9.57 0.83
C PHE A 151 -11.96 10.44 -0.28
N GLY A 152 -12.03 9.91 -1.50
CA GLY A 152 -12.68 10.60 -2.62
C GLY A 152 -14.18 10.85 -2.39
N SER A 153 -14.87 9.90 -1.78
CA SER A 153 -16.29 10.03 -1.41
C SER A 153 -16.51 11.14 -0.38
N HIS A 154 -15.70 11.18 0.68
CA HIS A 154 -15.80 12.21 1.72
C HIS A 154 -15.57 13.61 1.18
N GLN A 155 -14.58 13.81 0.30
CA GLN A 155 -14.31 15.12 -0.29
C GLN A 155 -15.48 15.57 -1.19
N LYS A 156 -16.04 14.67 -2.00
CA LYS A 156 -17.24 14.95 -2.81
C LYS A 156 -18.45 15.31 -1.96
N GLN A 157 -18.67 14.60 -0.86
CA GLN A 157 -19.79 14.86 0.05
C GLN A 157 -19.67 16.24 0.73
N ARG A 158 -18.45 16.63 1.16
CA ARG A 158 -18.22 17.97 1.71
C ARG A 158 -18.45 19.07 0.68
N TRP A 159 -18.08 18.84 -0.58
CA TRP A 159 -18.31 19.81 -1.66
C TRP A 159 -19.80 19.96 -1.97
N LYS A 160 -20.55 18.85 -2.00
CA LYS A 160 -22.01 18.88 -2.13
C LYS A 160 -22.67 19.67 -1.00
N GLY A 161 -22.33 19.36 0.27
CA GLY A 161 -22.84 20.09 1.43
C GLY A 161 -22.57 21.59 1.35
N ARG A 162 -21.33 22.00 1.05
CA ARG A 162 -20.99 23.43 0.87
C ARG A 162 -21.78 24.09 -0.26
N ARG A 163 -22.02 23.37 -1.37
CA ARG A 163 -22.78 23.89 -2.51
C ARG A 163 -24.24 24.14 -2.14
N ILE A 164 -24.85 23.25 -1.36
CA ILE A 164 -26.22 23.39 -0.84
C ILE A 164 -26.32 24.65 0.02
N VAL A 165 -25.43 24.83 0.99
CA VAL A 165 -25.40 26.02 1.87
C VAL A 165 -25.26 27.32 1.07
N VAL A 166 -24.33 27.37 0.11
CA VAL A 166 -24.12 28.55 -0.73
C VAL A 166 -25.36 28.87 -1.57
N ASN A 167 -26.00 27.86 -2.17
CA ASN A 167 -27.20 28.06 -2.97
C ASN A 167 -28.39 28.48 -2.12
N PHE A 168 -28.52 27.93 -0.91
CA PHE A 168 -29.58 28.28 0.04
C PHE A 168 -29.50 29.77 0.40
N ARG A 169 -28.32 30.23 0.81
CA ARG A 169 -28.08 31.65 1.14
C ARG A 169 -28.36 32.58 -0.05
N LYS A 170 -28.02 32.17 -1.28
CA LYS A 170 -28.37 32.93 -2.49
C LYS A 170 -29.88 32.97 -2.75
N ALA A 171 -30.56 31.84 -2.54
CA ALA A 171 -32.00 31.74 -2.71
C ALA A 171 -32.74 32.62 -1.69
N GLU A 172 -32.30 32.60 -0.43
CA GLU A 172 -32.81 33.48 0.63
C GLU A 172 -32.61 34.95 0.30
N ALA A 173 -31.40 35.33 -0.14
CA ALA A 173 -31.12 36.71 -0.52
C ALA A 173 -32.01 37.18 -1.69
N ALA A 174 -32.22 36.33 -2.71
CA ALA A 174 -33.11 36.63 -3.82
C ALA A 174 -34.58 36.75 -3.37
N LEU A 175 -35.02 35.86 -2.48
CA LEU A 175 -36.38 35.89 -1.92
C LEU A 175 -36.60 37.18 -1.11
N ALA A 176 -35.66 37.56 -0.25
CA ALA A 176 -35.71 38.80 0.51
C ALA A 176 -35.80 40.04 -0.39
N GLN A 177 -35.05 40.06 -1.50
CA GLN A 177 -35.12 41.13 -2.49
C GLN A 177 -36.49 41.20 -3.19
N LEU A 178 -37.05 40.06 -3.59
CA LEU A 178 -38.33 39.98 -4.29
C LEU A 178 -39.54 40.26 -3.36
N GLU A 179 -39.41 39.96 -2.07
CA GLU A 179 -40.42 40.29 -1.05
C GLU A 179 -40.46 41.79 -0.67
N ASN A 180 -39.60 42.63 -1.27
CA ASN A 180 -39.46 44.06 -0.93
C ASN A 180 -39.28 44.29 0.58
N ARG A 181 -38.58 43.40 1.26
CA ARG A 181 -38.17 43.58 2.67
C ARG A 181 -36.90 44.41 2.64
N ASP A 182 -36.92 45.61 3.22
CA ASP A 182 -35.79 46.56 3.23
C ASP A 182 -34.46 45.83 3.50
N VAL A 183 -33.57 45.85 2.50
CA VAL A 183 -32.19 45.36 2.64
C VAL A 183 -31.48 46.35 3.56
N VAL A 184 -31.40 46.04 4.85
CA VAL A 184 -30.42 46.68 5.73
C VAL A 184 -29.06 46.22 5.24
N GLU A 185 -28.33 47.08 4.53
CA GLU A 185 -26.93 46.88 4.20
C GLU A 185 -26.15 46.76 5.53
N VAL A 186 -25.85 45.53 5.93
CA VAL A 186 -24.91 45.29 7.03
C VAL A 186 -23.51 45.54 6.48
N GLU A 187 -22.87 46.60 6.96
CA GLU A 187 -21.48 46.94 6.66
C GLU A 187 -20.59 45.72 6.98
N LYS A 188 -19.83 45.24 6.00
CA LYS A 188 -18.88 44.14 6.18
C LYS A 188 -17.73 44.56 7.09
N ASN A 189 -17.84 44.29 8.38
CA ASN A 189 -16.71 44.24 9.30
C ASN A 189 -16.15 42.81 9.33
N GLU A 190 -14.88 42.65 8.93
CA GLU A 190 -14.17 41.36 8.80
C GLU A 190 -14.06 40.56 10.12
N GLU A 191 -14.39 41.16 11.27
CA GLU A 191 -14.40 40.52 12.59
C GLU A 191 -15.78 39.94 12.96
N GLU A 192 -16.89 40.54 12.50
CA GLU A 192 -18.25 40.04 12.77
C GLU A 192 -18.64 38.85 11.88
N ASP A 193 -18.01 38.71 10.71
CA ASP A 193 -18.22 37.57 9.80
C ASP A 193 -17.73 36.24 10.41
N LYS A 194 -16.75 36.27 11.34
CA LYS A 194 -16.24 35.06 12.00
C LYS A 194 -17.11 34.56 13.14
N GLU A 195 -17.73 35.45 13.91
CA GLU A 195 -18.64 35.07 14.99
C GLU A 195 -20.00 34.59 14.45
N LYS A 196 -20.49 35.15 13.33
CA LYS A 196 -21.69 34.61 12.64
C LYS A 196 -21.45 33.24 12.00
N GLU A 197 -20.23 32.96 11.52
CA GLU A 197 -19.90 31.63 11.00
C GLU A 197 -19.90 30.55 12.09
N GLU A 198 -19.61 30.90 13.36
CA GLU A 198 -19.60 29.94 14.49
C GLU A 198 -20.99 29.69 15.10
N GLU A 199 -21.92 30.65 15.07
CA GLU A 199 -23.29 30.49 15.59
C GLU A 199 -24.28 29.93 14.53
N GLU A 200 -24.06 30.17 13.23
CA GLU A 200 -24.83 29.57 12.13
C GLU A 200 -24.45 28.10 11.84
N GLU A 201 -23.40 27.56 12.46
CA GLU A 201 -23.01 26.15 12.33
C GLU A 201 -24.04 25.18 12.97
N GLU A 202 -25.01 25.67 13.75
CA GLU A 202 -26.03 24.84 14.42
C GLU A 202 -27.32 24.58 13.62
N GLU A 203 -27.63 25.36 12.57
CA GLU A 203 -28.73 25.02 11.65
C GLU A 203 -28.16 24.25 10.46
N GLU A 204 -28.23 22.92 10.52
CA GLU A 204 -27.84 22.03 9.43
C GLU A 204 -28.75 22.29 8.22
N ILE A 205 -28.43 23.29 7.39
CA ILE A 205 -29.17 23.61 6.16
C ILE A 205 -29.21 22.36 5.29
N THR A 206 -30.41 21.79 5.16
CA THR A 206 -30.61 20.54 4.43
C THR A 206 -30.87 20.81 2.95
N GLU A 207 -30.76 19.76 2.13
CA GLU A 207 -31.18 19.80 0.72
C GLU A 207 -32.68 20.16 0.59
N GLU A 208 -33.49 19.76 1.57
CA GLU A 208 -34.94 20.04 1.60
C GLU A 208 -35.23 21.53 1.80
N ASP A 209 -34.46 22.20 2.65
CA ASP A 209 -34.60 23.63 2.90
C ASP A 209 -34.30 24.46 1.65
N LEU A 210 -33.24 24.08 0.92
CA LEU A 210 -32.93 24.68 -0.38
C LEU A 210 -34.07 24.46 -1.38
N LEU A 211 -34.60 23.25 -1.49
CA LEU A 211 -35.72 22.96 -2.38
C LEU A 211 -36.97 23.77 -2.02
N ASN A 212 -37.27 23.91 -0.73
CA ASN A 212 -38.43 24.67 -0.25
C ASN A 212 -38.34 26.14 -0.69
N ILE A 213 -37.17 26.78 -0.57
CA ILE A 213 -37.00 28.18 -0.99
C ILE A 213 -37.02 28.31 -2.52
N LEU A 214 -36.37 27.40 -3.24
CA LEU A 214 -36.43 27.37 -4.71
C LEU A 214 -37.86 27.21 -5.22
N MET A 215 -38.67 26.38 -4.57
CA MET A 215 -40.09 26.23 -4.90
C MET A 215 -40.89 27.51 -4.63
N LYS A 216 -40.65 28.18 -3.51
CA LYS A 216 -41.29 29.48 -3.21
C LYS A 216 -40.95 30.54 -4.28
N LEU A 217 -39.66 30.69 -4.61
CA LEU A 217 -39.20 31.61 -5.66
C LEU A 217 -39.89 31.36 -7.02
N ARG A 218 -40.14 30.09 -7.36
CA ARG A 218 -40.79 29.71 -8.62
C ARG A 218 -42.30 29.87 -8.61
N ASN A 219 -42.96 29.45 -7.54
CA ASN A 219 -44.41 29.44 -7.47
C ASN A 219 -44.99 30.84 -7.24
N GLU A 220 -44.31 31.66 -6.44
CA GLU A 220 -44.82 32.98 -6.05
C GLU A 220 -44.26 34.10 -6.93
N PHE A 221 -42.98 34.01 -7.28
CA PHE A 221 -42.28 35.07 -8.02
C PHE A 221 -41.93 34.70 -9.46
N HIS A 222 -42.23 33.48 -9.92
CA HIS A 222 -41.81 32.96 -11.22
C HIS A 222 -40.31 33.19 -11.49
N TYR A 223 -39.48 33.11 -10.45
CA TYR A 223 -38.05 33.38 -10.52
C TYR A 223 -37.25 32.08 -10.42
N CYS A 224 -36.24 31.94 -11.27
CA CYS A 224 -35.30 30.82 -11.20
C CYS A 224 -33.91 31.32 -10.78
N LEU A 225 -33.43 30.83 -9.63
CA LEU A 225 -32.10 31.15 -9.10
C LEU A 225 -30.96 30.80 -10.08
N PHE A 226 -31.06 29.66 -10.76
CA PHE A 226 -29.97 29.14 -11.60
C PHE A 226 -29.91 29.78 -13.00
N CYS A 227 -31.06 30.02 -13.64
CA CYS A 227 -31.16 30.88 -14.83
C CYS A 227 -30.82 32.36 -14.54
N GLY A 228 -31.07 32.84 -13.32
CA GLY A 228 -30.90 34.24 -12.94
C GLY A 228 -31.96 35.19 -13.51
N CYS A 229 -33.13 34.67 -13.90
CA CYS A 229 -34.19 35.42 -14.57
C CYS A 229 -35.56 35.22 -13.90
N GLN A 230 -36.39 36.26 -13.98
CA GLN A 230 -37.81 36.24 -13.63
C GLN A 230 -38.66 36.12 -14.90
N TYR A 231 -39.69 35.28 -14.86
CA TYR A 231 -40.61 35.03 -15.97
C TYR A 231 -41.96 35.71 -15.74
N GLU A 232 -42.72 35.96 -16.80
CA GLU A 232 -44.00 36.68 -16.70
C GLU A 232 -45.12 35.76 -16.20
N THR A 233 -45.06 34.47 -16.52
CA THR A 233 -46.05 33.47 -16.13
C THR A 233 -45.43 32.13 -15.75
N MET A 234 -46.16 31.34 -14.96
CA MET A 234 -45.74 29.99 -14.57
C MET A 234 -45.55 29.06 -15.78
N GLU A 235 -46.36 29.19 -16.83
CA GLU A 235 -46.26 28.39 -18.06
C GLU A 235 -44.97 28.72 -18.85
N GLU A 236 -44.57 29.98 -18.86
CA GLU A 236 -43.31 30.42 -19.46
C GLU A 236 -42.09 29.91 -18.69
N LEU A 237 -42.15 29.96 -17.35
CA LEU A 237 -41.11 29.38 -16.49
C LEU A 237 -40.93 27.88 -16.80
N LEU A 238 -42.01 27.10 -16.85
CA LEU A 238 -41.94 25.65 -17.07
C LEU A 238 -41.47 25.26 -18.48
N SER A 239 -41.68 26.12 -19.48
CA SER A 239 -41.27 25.86 -20.86
C SER A 239 -39.84 26.30 -21.16
N ASN A 240 -39.34 27.34 -20.47
CA ASN A 240 -38.03 27.93 -20.73
C ASN A 240 -36.95 27.56 -19.69
N CYS A 241 -37.33 27.10 -18.49
CA CYS A 241 -36.38 26.69 -17.45
C CYS A 241 -36.16 25.17 -17.48
N PRO A 242 -34.91 24.67 -17.55
CA PRO A 242 -34.61 23.26 -17.80
C PRO A 242 -34.87 22.32 -16.60
N GLY A 243 -34.96 22.82 -15.37
CA GLY A 243 -35.30 22.01 -14.19
C GLY A 243 -35.26 22.84 -12.92
N ILE A 244 -35.34 22.25 -11.72
CA ILE A 244 -35.33 22.98 -10.43
C ILE A 244 -33.98 23.01 -9.74
N ASN A 245 -33.13 22.04 -10.07
CA ASN A 245 -31.84 21.89 -9.44
C ASN A 245 -30.76 22.58 -10.27
N GLU A 246 -29.62 22.85 -9.63
CA GLU A 246 -28.45 23.41 -10.32
C GLU A 246 -27.95 22.48 -11.44
N ASP A 247 -28.03 21.16 -11.23
CA ASP A 247 -27.55 20.16 -12.21
C ASP A 247 -28.40 20.11 -13.50
N ASP A 248 -29.59 20.72 -13.50
CA ASP A 248 -30.47 20.80 -14.66
C ASP A 248 -30.11 21.97 -15.61
N HIS A 249 -29.23 22.88 -15.19
CA HIS A 249 -28.89 24.14 -15.89
C HIS A 249 -27.42 24.18 -16.32
#